data_AF-A0A085W485-F1
#
_entry.id   AF-A0A085W485-F1
#
_cell.length_a   1.000
_cell.length_b   1.000
_cell.length_c   1.000
_cell.angle_alpha   90.00
_cell.angle_beta   90.00
_cell.angle_gamma   90.00
#
_symmetry.space_group_name_H-M   'P 1'
#
loop_
_entity.id
_entity.type
_entity.pdbx_description
1 polymer ?
#
loop_
_entity_poly.entity_id
_entity_poly.type
_entity_poly.pdbx_seq_one_letter_code
_entity_poly.pdbx_strand_id
1 'polypeptide(L)' 'MIIFGTRGVTYNHAEGRFHCPRCSAEQGYHQKRVRRFFTLYFIPAIPLDLVGEYVD' A
#
# COMPACT_ATOMS: atom_id res chain seq x y z
N MET A 1 -3.49 -4.09 -31.43
CA MET A 1 -2.26 -4.04 -30.61
C MET A 1 -2.63 -4.24 -29.16
N ILE A 2 -2.00 -5.18 -28.45
CA ILE A 2 -2.21 -5.42 -27.02
C ILE A 2 -1.04 -4.80 -26.25
N ILE A 3 -1.34 -4.02 -25.22
CA ILE A 3 -0.33 -3.39 -24.36
C ILE A 3 -0.44 -4.00 -22.97
N PHE A 4 0.66 -4.55 -22.47
CA PHE A 4 0.75 -5.16 -21.15
C PHE A 4 1.94 -4.61 -20.36
N GLY A 5 1.86 -4.70 -19.03
CA GLY A 5 2.90 -4.19 -18.14
C GLY A 5 2.63 -4.49 -16.67
N THR A 6 3.36 -3.86 -15.76
CA THR A 6 3.08 -3.92 -14.32
C THR A 6 3.10 -2.52 -13.70
N ARG A 7 2.28 -2.30 -12.68
CA ARG A 7 2.19 -1.03 -11.95
C ARG A 7 2.13 -1.29 -10.44
N GLY A 8 2.91 -0.53 -9.67
CA GLY A 8 2.76 -0.48 -8.21
C GLY A 8 1.57 0.39 -7.83
N VAL A 9 0.69 -0.13 -6.97
CA VAL A 9 -0.45 0.58 -6.40
C VAL A 9 -0.25 0.63 -4.88
N THR A 10 -0.20 1.85 -4.35
CA THR A 10 -0.15 2.09 -2.89
C THR A 10 -1.55 2.36 -2.39
N TYR A 11 -1.94 1.68 -1.32
CA TYR A 11 -3.23 1.89 -0.66
C TYR A 11 -3.06 1.86 0.87
N ASN A 12 -3.95 2.55 1.56
CA ASN A 12 -4.04 2.46 3.02
C ASN A 12 -4.63 1.10 3.35
N HIS A 13 -3.83 0.24 3.98
CA HIS A 13 -4.22 -1.12 4.33
C HIS A 13 -4.85 -1.17 5.72
N ALA A 14 -4.31 -0.41 6.66
CA ALA A 14 -4.86 -0.25 7.99
C ALA A 14 -4.56 1.15 8.52
N GLU A 15 -5.38 1.60 9.44
CA GLU A 15 -5.14 2.81 10.22
C GLU A 15 -5.50 2.52 11.68
N GLY A 16 -4.82 3.18 12.61
CA GLY A 16 -5.04 2.95 14.01
C GLY A 16 -4.37 3.99 14.87
N ARG A 17 -4.40 3.75 16.19
CA ARG A 17 -3.68 4.54 17.17
C ARG A 17 -2.77 3.64 17.97
N PHE A 18 -1.57 4.11 18.26
CA PHE A 18 -0.65 3.44 19.17
C PHE A 18 -0.28 4.39 20.31
N HIS A 19 0.00 3.82 21.47
CA HIS A 19 0.48 4.59 22.60
C HIS A 19 2.00 4.80 22.44
N CYS A 20 2.43 6.05 22.27
CA CYS A 20 3.84 6.40 22.23
C CYS A 20 4.40 6.49 23.67
N PRO A 21 5.24 5.55 24.13
CA PRO A 21 5.77 5.58 25.51
C PRO A 21 6.71 6.77 25.77
N ARG A 22 7.30 7.33 24.71
CA ARG A 22 8.19 8.51 24.79
C ARG A 22 7.41 9.83 24.91
N CYS A 23 6.19 9.85 24.37
CA CYS A 23 5.32 11.02 24.28
C CYS A 23 4.22 10.99 25.35
N SER A 24 3.98 9.82 25.96
CA SER A 24 2.84 9.53 26.84
C SER A 24 1.48 9.91 26.24
N ALA A 25 1.35 9.75 24.93
CA ALA A 25 0.18 10.15 24.14
C ALA A 25 -0.18 9.10 23.10
N GLU A 26 -1.44 9.05 22.71
CA GLU A 26 -1.87 8.28 21.54
C GLU A 26 -1.49 9.01 20.25
N GLN A 27 -0.82 8.30 19.35
CA GLN A 27 -0.51 8.78 18.01
C GLN A 27 -1.24 7.94 16.98
N GLY A 28 -1.85 8.62 16.01
CA GLY A 28 -2.40 7.96 14.83
C GLY A 28 -1.27 7.40 13.96
N TYR A 29 -1.54 6.28 13.30
CA TYR A 29 -0.67 5.73 12.28
C TYR A 29 -1.48 5.26 11.08
N HIS A 30 -0.93 5.42 9.89
CA HIS A 30 -1.49 4.87 8.67
C HIS A 30 -0.54 3.81 8.11
N GLN A 31 -0.98 2.55 8.12
CA GLN A 31 -0.25 1.47 7.46
C GLN A 31 -0.54 1.50 5.97
N LYS A 32 0.47 1.90 5.19
CA LYS A 32 0.44 1.89 3.73
C LYS A 32 1.01 0.59 3.20
N ARG A 33 0.35 0.06 2.17
CA ARG A 33 0.72 -1.19 1.50
C ARG A 33 0.89 -0.93 0.02
N VAL A 34 2.03 -1.35 -0.52
CA VAL A 34 2.35 -1.24 -1.95
C VAL A 34 2.24 -2.62 -2.56
N ARG A 35 1.35 -2.78 -3.53
CA ARG A 35 1.18 -4.04 -4.24
C ARG A 35 1.36 -3.84 -5.74
N ARG A 36 2.09 -4.75 -6.37
CA ARG A 36 2.26 -4.74 -7.83
C ARG A 36 1.05 -5.37 -8.48
N PHE A 37 0.56 -4.79 -9.56
CA PHE A 37 -0.53 -5.31 -10.39
C PHE A 37 -0.05 -5.50 -11.82
N PHE A 38 -0.50 -6.57 -12.46
CA PHE A 38 -0.43 -6.71 -13.90
C PHE A 38 -1.44 -5.75 -14.55
N THR A 39 -0.97 -5.00 -15.53
CA THR A 39 -1.77 -4.03 -16.26
C THR A 39 -2.00 -4.51 -17.68
N LEU A 40 -3.25 -4.49 -18.13
CA LEU A 40 -3.63 -4.69 -19.52
C LEU A 40 -4.33 -3.42 -20.02
N TYR A 41 -3.87 -2.84 -21.12
CA TYR A 41 -4.40 -1.57 -21.63
C TYR A 41 -4.55 -0.49 -20.53
N PHE A 42 -3.54 -0.37 -19.66
CA PHE A 42 -3.49 0.57 -18.53
C PHE A 42 -4.42 0.28 -17.34
N ILE A 43 -5.24 -0.77 -17.41
CA ILE A 43 -6.10 -1.19 -16.30
C ILE A 43 -5.32 -2.20 -15.43
N PRO A 44 -5.04 -1.89 -14.14
CA PRO A 44 -4.49 -2.88 -13.22
C PRO A 44 -5.56 -3.93 -12.90
N ALA A 45 -5.43 -5.12 -13.47
CA ALA A 45 -6.49 -6.14 -13.43
C ALA A 45 -6.18 -7.28 -12.45
N ILE A 46 -4.91 -7.67 -12.35
CA ILE A 46 -4.51 -8.86 -11.56
C ILE A 46 -3.47 -8.44 -10.52
N PRO A 47 -3.75 -8.59 -9.21
CA PRO A 47 -2.76 -8.36 -8.18
C PRO A 47 -1.66 -9.43 -8.26
N LEU A 48 -0.41 -8.98 -8.22
CA LEU A 48 0.78 -9.82 -8.15
C LEU A 48 1.33 -9.73 -6.70
N ASP A 49 2.61 -9.43 -6.58
CA ASP A 49 3.37 -9.44 -5.34
C ASP A 49 3.14 -8.20 -4.47
N LEU A 50 3.24 -8.43 -3.17
CA LEU A 50 3.43 -7.38 -2.20
C LEU A 50 4.84 -6.79 -2.36
N VAL A 51 4.94 -5.50 -2.64
CA VAL A 51 6.22 -4.81 -2.83
C VAL A 51 6.74 -4.23 -1.51
N GLY A 52 5.84 -3.80 -0.63
CA GLY A 52 6.24 -3.28 0.68
C GLY A 52 5.07 -2.87 1.55
N GLU A 53 5.33 -2.81 2.85
CA GLU A 53 4.45 -2.29 3.89
C GLU A 53 5.24 -1.31 4.75
N TYR A 54 4.67 -0.15 5.01
CA TYR A 54 5.30 0.87 5.86
C TYR A 54 4.23 1.67 6.61
N VAL A 55 4.66 2.31 7.69
CA VAL A 55 3.81 3.15 8.52
C VAL A 55 4.15 4.61 8.24
N ASP A 56 3.12 5.41 8.02
CA ASP A 56 3.16 6.87 7.85
C ASP A 56 2.51 7.57 9.06
#